data_AF-A0A3D0MFK8-F1
#
_entry.id   AF-A0A3D0MFK8-F1
#
_cell.length_a   1.000
_cell.length_b   1.000
_cell.length_c   1.000
_cell.angle_alpha   90.00
_cell.angle_beta   90.00
_cell.angle_gamma   90.00
#
_symmetry.space_group_name_H-M   'P 1'
#
loop_
_entity.id
_entity.type
_entity.pdbx_description
1 polymer ?
#
loop_
_entity_poly.entity_id
_entity_poly.type
_entity_poly.pdbx_seq_one_letter_code
_entity_poly.pdbx_strand_id
1 'polypeptide(L)'
;MLVTASNLRRGAKSFEEHLLLVQAEVTSLAHPPLIDLSEFLGEELKCSLTADPPLHEVIVQLPQVLVSRDLVQRIVQTEALRLR
;
A
#
# COMPACT_ATOMS: atom_id res chain seq x y z
N MET A 1 -13.59 4.94 -8.95
CA MET A 1 -12.12 4.75 -8.90
C MET A 1 -11.57 5.52 -7.73
N LEU A 2 -10.50 5.01 -7.12
CA LEU A 2 -9.79 5.70 -6.06
C LEU A 2 -8.79 6.71 -6.64
N VAL A 3 -8.73 7.88 -6.02
CA VAL A 3 -7.75 8.94 -6.30
C VAL A 3 -7.16 9.44 -4.99
N THR A 4 -6.04 10.15 -5.07
CA THR A 4 -5.45 10.83 -3.91
C THR A 4 -6.14 12.16 -3.65
N ALA A 5 -6.52 12.40 -2.39
CA ALA A 5 -7.10 13.67 -1.93
C ALA A 5 -6.06 14.81 -1.85
N SER A 6 -4.78 14.46 -1.77
CA SER A 6 -3.67 15.39 -1.62
C SER A 6 -2.39 14.82 -2.22
N ASN A 7 -1.35 15.65 -2.32
CA ASN A 7 -0.04 15.20 -2.79
C ASN A 7 0.57 14.24 -1.78
N LEU A 8 0.93 13.04 -2.23
CA LEU A 8 1.58 12.03 -1.40
C LEU A 8 3.02 11.81 -1.88
N ARG A 9 3.95 11.70 -0.94
CA ARG A 9 5.36 11.46 -1.25
C ARG A 9 5.62 9.96 -1.40
N ARG A 10 6.63 9.61 -2.20
CA ARG A 10 7.22 8.27 -2.17
C ARG A 10 7.52 7.85 -0.73
N GLY A 11 7.18 6.61 -0.38
CA GLY A 11 7.34 6.08 0.97
C GLY A 11 6.25 6.47 1.96
N ALA A 12 5.30 7.31 1.57
CA ALA A 12 4.14 7.60 2.41
C ALA A 12 3.25 6.36 2.50
N LYS A 13 2.70 6.15 3.70
CA LYS A 13 1.65 5.16 3.92
C LYS A 13 0.31 5.73 3.48
N SER A 14 -0.48 4.89 2.86
CA SER A 14 -1.85 5.17 2.49
C SER A 14 -2.79 4.99 3.66
N PHE A 15 -3.60 6.02 3.92
CA PHE A 15 -4.65 6.01 4.93
C PHE A 15 -5.94 6.52 4.29
N GLU A 16 -7.08 6.29 4.94
CA GLU A 16 -8.40 6.61 4.39
C GLU A 16 -8.53 8.11 4.10
N GLU A 17 -7.97 8.96 4.96
CA GLU A 17 -7.97 10.42 4.79
C GLU A 17 -7.20 10.91 3.56
N HIS A 18 -6.34 10.06 2.97
CA HIS A 18 -5.58 10.39 1.78
C HIS A 18 -6.32 10.05 0.48
N LEU A 19 -7.49 9.41 0.57
CA LEU A 19 -8.14 8.73 -0.55
C LEU A 19 -9.57 9.24 -0.76
N LEU A 20 -9.96 9.33 -2.03
CA LEU A 20 -11.33 9.66 -2.40
C LEU A 20 -11.83 8.66 -3.44
N LEU A 21 -13.07 8.21 -3.28
CA LEU A 21 -13.77 7.44 -4.31
C LEU A 21 -14.51 8.41 -5.24
N VAL A 22 -14.11 8.41 -6.51
CA VAL A 22 -14.69 9.27 -7.54
C VAL A 22 -15.32 8.43 -8.63
N GLN A 23 -16.50 8.81 -9.09
CA GLN A 23 -17.13 8.21 -10.27
C GLN A 23 -16.55 8.86 -11.52
N ALA A 24 -15.92 8.06 -12.39
CA ALA A 24 -15.31 8.52 -13.63
C ALA A 24 -15.36 7.43 -14.70
N GLU A 25 -15.32 7.85 -15.97
CA GLU A 25 -15.25 6.95 -17.10
C GLU A 25 -13.80 6.45 -17.28
N VAL A 26 -13.60 5.13 -17.30
CA VAL A 26 -12.28 4.47 -17.20
C VAL A 26 -11.69 4.13 -18.57
N THR A 27 -12.35 4.52 -19.66
CA THR A 27 -12.09 4.06 -21.03
C THR A 27 -10.70 4.42 -21.57
N SER A 28 -9.96 5.31 -20.93
CA SER A 28 -8.64 5.78 -21.37
C SER A 28 -7.48 5.55 -20.38
N LEU A 29 -7.66 4.77 -19.31
CA LEU A 29 -6.59 4.53 -18.34
C LEU A 29 -5.63 3.44 -18.82
N ALA A 30 -4.32 3.69 -18.69
CA ALA A 30 -3.29 2.73 -19.07
C ALA A 30 -3.29 1.47 -18.18
N HIS A 31 -3.79 1.61 -16.96
CA HIS A 31 -3.92 0.54 -15.98
C HIS A 31 -5.35 0.51 -15.41
N PRO A 32 -5.87 -0.65 -14.98
CA PRO A 32 -7.16 -0.74 -14.30
C PRO A 32 -7.12 -0.03 -12.94
N PRO A 33 -8.02 0.93 -12.66
CA PRO A 33 -8.03 1.66 -11.40
C PRO A 33 -8.53 0.80 -10.24
N LEU A 34 -7.98 1.07 -9.07
CA LEU A 34 -8.50 0.53 -7.82
C LEU A 34 -9.89 1.10 -7.54
N ILE A 35 -10.77 0.25 -7.03
CA ILE A 35 -12.16 0.60 -6.68
C ILE A 35 -12.49 0.27 -5.22
N ASP A 36 -11.69 -0.58 -4.57
CA ASP A 36 -11.82 -0.91 -3.16
C ASP A 36 -10.69 -0.27 -2.36
N LEU A 37 -11.06 0.47 -1.31
CA LEU A 37 -10.12 1.10 -0.38
C LEU A 37 -9.28 0.05 0.35
N SER A 38 -9.85 -1.11 0.65
CA SER A 38 -9.20 -2.14 1.46
C SER A 38 -7.91 -2.68 0.82
N GLU A 39 -7.83 -2.65 -0.52
CA GLU A 39 -6.67 -3.09 -1.30
C GLU A 39 -5.49 -2.11 -1.20
N PHE A 40 -5.75 -0.87 -0.78
CA PHE A 40 -4.75 0.18 -0.76
C PHE A 40 -4.35 0.60 0.66
N LEU A 41 -5.19 0.43 1.68
CA LEU A 41 -4.93 0.91 3.04
C LEU A 41 -3.71 0.23 3.70
N GLY A 42 -2.80 1.05 4.25
CA GLY A 42 -1.61 0.58 4.95
C GLY A 42 -0.42 0.26 4.04
N GLU A 43 -0.63 0.23 2.73
CA GLU A 43 0.43 0.10 1.73
C GLU A 43 1.33 1.35 1.68
N GLU A 44 2.52 1.19 1.09
CA GLU A 44 3.50 2.25 0.91
C GLU A 44 3.64 2.63 -0.57
N LEU A 45 3.74 3.92 -0.86
CA LEU A 45 3.89 4.40 -2.24
C LEU A 45 5.29 4.17 -2.81
N LYS A 46 5.38 3.55 -3.99
CA LYS A 46 6.63 3.41 -4.76
C LYS A 46 7.12 4.71 -5.39
N CYS A 47 6.21 5.64 -5.68
CA CYS A 47 6.48 6.94 -6.30
C CYS A 47 5.70 8.07 -5.61
N SER A 48 6.08 9.32 -5.88
CA SER A 48 5.29 10.48 -5.44
C SER A 48 4.09 10.68 -6.36
N LEU A 49 2.95 11.03 -5.79
CA LEU A 49 1.70 11.30 -6.48
C LEU A 49 1.27 12.75 -6.25
N THR A 50 0.78 13.40 -7.30
CA THR A 50 -0.01 14.61 -7.15
C THR A 50 -1.41 14.26 -6.67
N ALA A 51 -2.22 15.23 -6.26
CA ALA A 51 -3.66 15.05 -6.06
C ALA A 51 -4.35 14.68 -7.38
N ASP A 52 -5.44 13.90 -7.28
CA ASP A 52 -6.36 13.50 -8.35
C ASP A 52 -5.99 12.36 -9.34
N PRO A 53 -4.75 11.81 -9.45
CA PRO A 53 -4.51 10.69 -10.36
C PRO A 53 -5.24 9.42 -9.85
N PRO A 54 -5.76 8.60 -10.78
CA PRO A 54 -6.27 7.28 -10.45
C PRO A 54 -5.21 6.40 -9.81
N LEU A 55 -5.60 5.69 -8.76
CA LEU A 55 -4.73 4.74 -8.08
C LEU A 55 -4.80 3.37 -8.76
N HIS A 56 -3.65 2.70 -8.78
CA HIS A 56 -3.44 1.39 -9.40
C HIS A 56 -2.50 0.55 -8.51
N GLU A 57 -2.58 -0.77 -8.52
CA GLU A 57 -1.72 -1.63 -7.68
C GLU A 57 -0.22 -1.44 -7.94
N VAL A 58 0.15 -1.06 -9.16
CA VAL A 58 1.56 -0.95 -9.58
C VAL A 58 2.32 0.13 -8.80
N ILE A 59 1.63 1.15 -8.27
CA ILE A 59 2.24 2.30 -7.56
C ILE A 59 2.39 2.08 -6.05
N VAL A 60 1.94 0.94 -5.52
CA VAL A 60 2.07 0.55 -4.10
C VAL A 60 2.94 -0.67 -3.88
N GLN A 61 3.46 -0.80 -2.66
CA GLN A 61 4.16 -1.96 -2.13
C GLN A 61 3.81 -2.16 -0.66
N LEU A 62 4.00 -3.39 -0.18
CA LEU A 62 3.89 -3.69 1.24
C LEU A 62 4.81 -2.74 2.04
N PRO A 63 4.31 -2.18 3.16
CA PRO A 63 5.07 -1.25 3.96
C PRO A 63 6.32 -1.93 4.52
N GLN A 64 7.43 -1.19 4.59
CA GLN A 64 8.60 -1.70 5.31
C GLN A 64 8.27 -1.84 6.79
N VAL A 65 8.16 -3.09 7.24
CA VAL A 65 7.90 -3.42 8.65
C VAL A 65 9.19 -3.29 9.48
N LEU A 66 10.34 -3.49 8.86
CA LEU A 66 11.66 -3.36 9.48
C LEU A 66 12.50 -2.35 8.69
N VAL A 67 13.06 -1.39 9.40
CA VAL A 67 14.04 -0.45 8.86
C VAL A 67 15.43 -0.70 9.45
N SER A 68 16.45 -0.16 8.79
CA SER A 68 17.83 -0.31 9.24
C SER A 68 17.98 0.19 10.67
N ARG A 69 18.62 -0.63 11.52
CA ARG A 69 18.86 -0.39 12.95
C ARG A 69 17.66 -0.58 13.88
N ASP A 70 16.56 -1.15 13.38
CA ASP A 70 15.49 -1.60 14.27
C ASP A 70 16.00 -2.70 15.21
N LEU A 71 15.69 -2.54 16.50
CA LEU A 71 15.87 -3.60 17.48
C LEU A 71 14.73 -4.59 17.32
N VAL A 72 15.02 -5.77 16.77
CA VAL A 72 14.03 -6.81 16.50
C VAL A 72 14.21 -8.01 17.42
N GLN A 73 13.11 -8.67 17.79
CA GLN A 73 13.15 -9.94 18.48
C GLN A 73 13.20 -11.09 17.48
N ARG A 74 14.26 -11.91 17.53
CA ARG A 74 14.32 -13.15 16.75
C ARG A 74 13.60 -14.27 17.51
N ILE A 75 12.47 -14.73 17.00
CA ILE A 75 11.73 -15.88 17.53
C ILE A 75 12.20 -17.13 16.80
N VAL A 76 12.64 -18.15 17.54
CA VAL A 76 13.02 -19.47 17.00
C VAL A 76 12.00 -20.49 17.47
N GLN A 77 11.28 -21.11 16.53
CA GLN A 77 10.38 -22.23 16.83
C GLN A 77 11.08 -23.54 16.47
N THR A 78 11.19 -24.44 17.44
CA THR A 78 11.72 -25.80 17.25
C THR A 78 10.64 -26.82 17.53
N GLU A 79 10.42 -27.76 16.61
CA GLU A 79 9.59 -28.92 16.89
C GLU A 79 10.32 -29.83 17.90
N ALA A 80 9.69 -30.12 19.03
CA ALA A 80 10.21 -31.09 19.98
C ALA A 80 10.09 -32.49 19.36
N LEU A 81 11.24 -33.10 19.01
CA LEU A 81 11.31 -34.51 18.61
C LEU A 81 10.75 -35.38 19.73
N ARG A 82 9.52 -35.88 19.55
CA ARG A 82 8.95 -36.94 20.41
C ARG A 82 9.55 -38.27 19.97
N LEU A 83 10.57 -38.74 20.68
CA LEU A 83 11.02 -40.13 20.59
C LEU A 83 9.96 -41.02 21.27
N ARG A 84 9.40 -41.97 20.53
CA ARG A 84 8.55 -43.05 21.04
C ARG A 84 9.38 -44.29 21.33
#